data_AF-A0A973Y287-F1
#
_entry.id   AF-A0A973Y287-F1
#
_cell.length_a   1.000
_cell.length_b   1.000
_cell.length_c   1.000
_cell.angle_alpha   90.00
_cell.angle_beta   90.00
_cell.angle_gamma   90.00
#
_symmetry.space_group_name_H-M   'P 1'
#
loop_
_entity.id
_entity.type
_entity.pdbx_description
1 polymer ?
#
loop_
_entity_poly.entity_id
_entity_poly.type
_entity_poly.pdbx_seq_one_letter_code
_entity_poly.pdbx_strand_id
1 'polypeptide(L)' 'MLAAATSSEPRITETPNAIRIEVNLPQELSHVTRSTILTSLGAADRYGHDRTDGGDSVWAEIDRRDRP' A
#
# COMPACT_ATOMS: atom_id res chain seq x y z
N MET A 1 9.62 -1.04 3.10
CA MET A 1 8.53 -1.98 3.44
C MET A 1 7.35 -1.19 3.97
N LEU A 2 6.20 -1.25 3.30
CA LEU A 2 5.01 -0.40 3.54
C LEU A 2 4.50 -0.48 5.00
N ALA A 3 4.56 -1.68 5.59
CA ALA A 3 4.20 -1.96 6.99
C ALA A 3 5.04 -1.18 8.01
N ALA A 4 6.32 -0.95 7.71
CA ALA A 4 7.24 -0.25 8.61
C ALA A 4 7.00 1.27 8.60
N ALA A 5 6.28 1.80 7.60
CA ALA A 5 6.07 3.24 7.46
C ALA A 5 4.84 3.73 8.24
N THR A 6 3.79 2.91 8.37
CA THR A 6 2.49 3.35 8.90
C THR A 6 2.17 2.86 10.31
N SER A 7 3.02 2.02 10.90
CA SER A 7 2.76 1.30 12.16
C SER A 7 1.42 0.55 12.18
N SER A 8 0.81 0.34 11.01
CA SER A 8 -0.48 -0.30 10.83
C SER A 8 -0.26 -1.63 10.14
N GLU A 9 -0.95 -2.67 10.62
CA GLU A 9 -0.88 -3.98 10.00
C GLU A 9 -1.35 -3.89 8.54
N PRO A 10 -0.49 -4.23 7.56
CA PRO A 10 -0.90 -4.25 6.17
C PRO A 10 -1.89 -5.38 5.96
N ARG A 11 -2.99 -5.08 5.29
CA ARG A 11 -3.92 -6.10 4.77
C ARG A 11 -3.36 -6.58 3.45
N ILE A 12 -2.93 -7.83 3.42
CA ILE A 12 -2.42 -8.46 2.20
C ILE A 12 -3.54 -9.36 1.65
N THR A 13 -3.96 -9.09 0.42
CA THR A 13 -4.91 -9.92 -0.32
C THR A 13 -4.19 -10.48 -1.53
N GLU A 14 -4.06 -11.80 -1.57
CA GLU A 14 -3.51 -12.50 -2.72
C GLU A 14 -4.65 -12.92 -3.65
N THR A 15 -4.49 -12.58 -4.93
CA THR A 15 -5.34 -13.08 -6.01
C THR A 15 -4.48 -13.98 -6.91
N PRO A 16 -5.10 -14.79 -7.79
CA PRO A 16 -4.34 -15.59 -8.75
C PRO A 16 -3.37 -14.75 -9.62
N ASN A 17 -3.72 -13.50 -9.92
CA ASN A 17 -2.98 -12.66 -10.86
C ASN A 17 -2.12 -11.59 -10.21
N ALA A 18 -2.34 -11.28 -8.92
CA ALA A 18 -1.67 -10.17 -8.26
C ALA A 18 -1.68 -10.30 -6.74
N ILE A 19 -0.72 -9.65 -6.09
CA ILE A 19 -0.65 -9.45 -4.65
C ILE A 19 -1.03 -8.00 -4.38
N ARG A 20 -2.14 -7.78 -3.66
CA ARG A 20 -2.58 -6.46 -3.22
C ARG A 20 -2.19 -6.27 -1.76
N ILE A 21 -1.51 -5.17 -1.47
CA ILE A 21 -1.09 -4.76 -0.13
C ILE A 21 -1.79 -3.43 0.16
N GLU A 22 -2.69 -3.43 1.13
CA GLU A 22 -3.43 -2.26 1.58
C GLU A 22 -3.04 -1.87 3.00
N VAL A 23 -2.94 -0.58 3.26
CA VAL A 23 -2.54 -0.03 4.55
C VAL A 23 -3.40 1.18 4.87
N ASN A 24 -3.94 1.21 6.08
CA ASN A 24 -4.62 2.40 6.59
C ASN A 24 -3.60 3.50 6.84
N LEU A 25 -3.92 4.71 6.42
CA LEU A 25 -3.14 5.89 6.74
C LEU A 25 -3.58 6.44 8.11
N PRO A 26 -2.64 6.75 9.01
CA PRO A 26 -2.95 7.60 10.16
C PRO A 26 -3.44 8.98 9.69
N GLN A 27 -4.31 9.63 10.49
CA GLN A 27 -4.81 10.97 10.17
C GLN A 27 -3.69 11.99 9.95
N GLU A 28 -2.57 11.83 10.67
CA GLU A 28 -1.39 12.66 10.50
C GLU A 28 -0.20 11.83 10.01
N LEU A 29 0.34 12.22 8.86
CA LEU A 29 1.52 11.61 8.27
C LEU A 29 2.70 12.56 8.37
N SER A 30 3.80 12.09 8.97
CA SER A 30 5.06 12.80 8.88
C SER A 30 5.53 12.86 7.42
N HIS A 31 6.30 13.89 7.06
CA HIS A 31 6.84 14.02 5.70
C HIS A 31 7.72 12.81 5.30
N VAL A 32 8.46 12.25 6.25
CA VAL A 32 9.30 11.05 6.07
C VAL A 32 8.43 9.82 5.78
N THR A 33 7.37 9.63 6.56
CA THR A 33 6.40 8.55 6.35
C THR A 33 5.73 8.67 4.99
N ARG A 34 5.26 9.87 4.63
CA ARG A 34 4.63 10.14 3.34
C ARG A 34 5.56 9.81 2.16
N SER A 35 6.81 10.27 2.21
CA SER A 35 7.80 9.99 1.17
C SER A 35 8.08 8.48 1.03
N THR A 36 8.16 7.76 2.15
CA THR A 36 8.37 6.30 2.17
C THR A 36 7.19 5.54 1.55
N ILE A 37 5.96 5.98 1.85
CA ILE A 37 4.74 5.42 1.26
C ILE A 37 4.75 5.66 -0.26
N LEU A 38 4.97 6.89 -0.71
CA LEU A 38 5.00 7.22 -2.14
C LEU A 38 6.09 6.44 -2.89
N THR A 39 7.28 6.32 -2.31
CA THR A 39 8.38 5.51 -2.90
C THR A 39 7.97 4.05 -3.03
N SER A 40 7.28 3.50 -2.04
CA SER A 40 6.82 2.11 -2.06
C SER A 40 5.68 1.90 -3.08
N LEU A 41 4.75 2.85 -3.19
CA LEU A 41 3.67 2.81 -4.18
C LEU A 41 4.23 2.90 -5.61
N GLY A 42 5.25 3.72 -5.83
CA GLY A 42 5.92 3.83 -7.13
C GLY A 42 6.66 2.58 -7.59
N ALA A 43 6.91 1.61 -6.71
CA ALA A 43 7.50 0.32 -7.06
C ALA A 43 6.44 -0.73 -7.48
N ALA A 44 5.15 -0.45 -7.29
CA ALA A 44 4.07 -1.36 -7.64
C ALA A 44 3.64 -1.18 -9.11
N ASP A 45 3.09 -2.24 -9.70
CA ASP A 45 2.57 -2.18 -11.06
C ASP A 45 1.29 -1.32 -11.11
N ARG A 46 0.48 -1.37 -10.05
CA ARG A 46 -0.72 -0.54 -9.85
C ARG A 46 -0.77 -0.03 -8.41
N TYR A 47 -1.28 1.17 -8.20
CA TYR A 47 -1.48 1.74 -6.87
C TYR A 47 -2.69 2.65 -6.84
N GLY A 48 -3.22 2.89 -5.63
CA GLY A 48 -4.34 3.80 -5.44
C GLY A 48 -4.55 4.19 -3.99
N HIS A 49 -5.61 4.96 -3.77
CA HIS A 49 -6.03 5.45 -2.47
C HIS A 49 -7.54 5.29 -2.37
N ASP A 50 -8.01 4.87 -1.20
CA ASP A 50 -9.42 4.80 -0.88
C ASP A 50 -9.69 5.71 0.32
N ARG A 51 -10.69 6.58 0.19
CA ARG A 51 -11.15 7.44 1.29
C ARG A 51 -12.46 6.90 1.80
N THR A 52 -12.48 6.46 3.06
CA THR A 52 -13.68 5.97 3.72
C THR A 52 -14.02 6.86 4.91
N ASP A 53 -15.26 6.78 5.41
CA ASP A 53 -15.65 7.49 6.63
C ASP A 53 -14.82 7.06 7.86
N GLY A 54 -14.20 5.87 7.81
CA GLY A 54 -13.31 5.34 8.85
C GLY A 54 -11.83 5.72 8.71
N GLY A 55 -11.47 6.51 7.68
CA GLY A 55 -10.10 6.93 7.40
C GLY A 55 -9.68 6.74 5.94
N ASP A 56 -8.52 7.30 5.59
CA ASP A 56 -7.88 7.11 4.29
C ASP A 56 -7.03 5.83 4.32
N SER A 57 -7.09 5.02 3.27
CA SER A 57 -6.18 3.90 3.03
C SER A 57 -5.48 4.03 1.69
N VAL A 58 -4.31 3.41 1.57
CA VAL A 58 -3.56 3.30 0.32
C VAL A 58 -3.33 1.84 0.00
N TRP A 59 -3.30 1.54 -1.28
CA TRP A 59 -3.06 0.19 -1.76
C TRP A 59 -2.05 0.16 -2.89
N ALA A 60 -1.27 -0.91 -2.91
CA ALA A 60 -0.31 -1.25 -3.93
C ALA A 60 -0.63 -2.65 -4.44
N GLU A 61 -0.69 -2.84 -5.74
CA GLU A 61 -0.95 -4.13 -6.39
C GLU A 61 0.24 -4.47 -7.28
N ILE A 62 0.83 -5.63 -7.00
CA ILE A 62 1.99 -6.18 -7.70
C ILE A 62 1.51 -7.38 -8.49
N ASP A 63 1.66 -7.33 -9.80
CA ASP A 63 1.25 -8.44 -10.65
C ASP A 63 2.14 -9.64 -10.35
N ARG A 64 1.50 -10.80 -10.20
CA ARG A 64 2.21 -12.07 -10.28
C ARG A 64 2.56 -12.26 -11.75
N ARG A 65 3.65 -11.63 -12.16
CA ARG A 65 4.32 -12.02 -13.40
C ARG A 65 4.66 -13.49 -13.21
N ASP A 66 4.00 -14.35 -13.97
CA ASP A 66 4.48 -15.70 -14.21
C ASP A 66 5.96 -15.53 -14.57
N ARG A 67 6.84 -15.92 -13.65
CA ARG A 67 8.25 -16.09 -13.98
C ARG A 67 8.25 -17.20 -15.05
N PRO A 68 8.71 -16.93 -16.28
CA PRO A 68 9.00 -18.02 -17.20
C PRO A 68 10.09 -18.93 -16.62
#